data_AF-A0A140NR96-F1
#
_entry.id   AF-A0A140NR96-F1
#
_cell.length_a   1.000
_cell.length_b   1.000
_cell.length_c   1.000
_cell.angle_alpha   90.00
_cell.angle_beta   90.00
_cell.angle_gamma   90.00
#
_symmetry.space_group_name_H-M   'P 1'
#
loop_
_entity.id
_entity.type
_entity.pdbx_description
1 polymer ?
#
loop_
_entity_poly.entity_id
_entity_poly.type
_entity_poly.pdbx_seq_one_letter_code
_entity_poly.pdbx_strand_id
1 'polypeptide(L)'
;MITPPLYRLEAKSEYNWQIKKIDNLKKLPQDRESVFFIRLKSIPPKGTKNTVKFKKMDRSLTLSKVLHYKFYYRPEAIKKS
;
A
#
# COMPACT_ATOMS: atom_id res chain seq x y z
N MET A 1 -9.76 3.84 -5.34
CA MET A 1 -9.63 4.14 -3.90
C MET A 1 -9.41 2.85 -3.14
N ILE A 2 -8.46 2.83 -2.20
CA ILE A 2 -8.19 1.66 -1.35
C ILE A 2 -8.89 1.88 -0.01
N THR A 3 -9.65 0.88 0.45
CA THR A 3 -10.43 0.97 1.69
C THR A 3 -10.21 -0.28 2.55
N PRO A 4 -10.02 -0.12 3.87
CA PRO A 4 -9.75 1.11 4.59
C PRO A 4 -8.32 1.62 4.30
N PRO A 5 -8.09 2.94 4.35
CA PRO A 5 -6.77 3.52 4.08
C PRO A 5 -5.75 3.24 5.20
N LEU A 6 -6.22 2.95 6.41
CA LEU A 6 -5.41 2.60 7.56
C LEU A 6 -6.08 1.45 8.32
N TYR A 7 -5.30 0.43 8.64
CA TYR A 7 -5.77 -0.74 9.38
C TYR A 7 -4.69 -1.22 10.34
N ARG A 8 -5.09 -1.68 11.53
CA ARG A 8 -4.20 -2.32 12.48
C ARG A 8 -4.19 -3.82 12.21
N LEU A 9 -3.03 -4.34 11.82
CA LEU A 9 -2.82 -5.78 11.63
C LEU A 9 -2.34 -6.40 12.94
N GLU A 10 -3.04 -7.45 13.37
CA GLU A 10 -2.64 -8.26 14.52
C GLU A 10 -1.68 -9.38 14.09
N ALA A 11 -0.95 -9.93 15.06
CA ALA A 11 -0.03 -11.03 14.79
C ALA A 11 -0.80 -12.23 14.19
N LYS A 12 -0.27 -12.83 13.11
CA LYS A 12 -0.88 -13.95 12.38
C LYS A 12 -2.27 -13.66 11.78
N SER A 13 -2.63 -12.38 11.64
CA SER A 13 -3.86 -11.98 10.96
C SER A 13 -3.61 -11.78 9.47
N GLU A 14 -4.63 -12.13 8.68
CA GLU A 14 -4.72 -11.79 7.26
C GLU A 14 -5.77 -10.70 7.08
N TYR A 15 -5.52 -9.77 6.17
CA TYR A 15 -6.45 -8.69 5.87
C TYR A 15 -6.56 -8.45 4.37
N ASN A 16 -7.80 -8.30 3.92
CA ASN A 16 -8.13 -8.06 2.52
C ASN A 16 -8.50 -6.59 2.31
N TRP A 17 -7.63 -5.83 1.64
CA TRP A 17 -7.94 -4.48 1.22
C TRP A 17 -8.83 -4.46 -0.02
N GLN A 18 -9.86 -3.63 -0.01
CA GLN A 18 -10.73 -3.44 -1.18
C GLN A 18 -10.20 -2.29 -2.05
N ILE A 19 -9.95 -2.59 -3.33
CA ILE A 19 -9.58 -1.60 -4.35
C ILE A 19 -10.80 -1.30 -5.20
N LYS A 20 -11.37 -0.11 -5.04
CA LYS A 20 -12.52 0.36 -5.82
C LYS A 20 -12.09 1.27 -6.97
N LYS A 21 -12.75 1.13 -8.11
CA LYS A 21 -12.63 2.07 -9.24
C LYS A 21 -13.08 3.47 -8.78
N ILE A 22 -12.43 4.50 -9.32
CA ILE A 22 -12.84 5.90 -9.12
C ILE A 22 -13.57 6.38 -10.36
N ASP A 23 -14.51 7.31 -10.22
CA ASP A 23 -15.34 7.79 -11.34
C ASP A 23 -14.51 8.42 -12.48
N ASN A 24 -13.31 8.90 -12.15
CA ASN A 24 -12.35 9.42 -13.13
C ASN A 24 -11.70 8.33 -14.03
N LEU A 25 -12.09 7.05 -13.93
CA LEU A 25 -11.59 6.00 -14.83
C LEU A 25 -11.86 6.33 -16.31
N LYS A 26 -12.98 6.98 -16.62
CA LYS A 26 -13.32 7.42 -17.98
C LYS A 26 -12.37 8.48 -18.54
N LYS A 27 -11.59 9.15 -17.69
CA LYS A 27 -10.57 10.14 -18.08
C LYS A 27 -9.21 9.49 -18.39
N LEU A 28 -9.04 8.20 -18.07
CA LEU A 28 -7.80 7.50 -18.39
C LEU A 28 -7.76 7.13 -19.88
N PRO A 29 -6.55 7.06 -20.48
CA PRO A 29 -6.38 6.58 -21.84
C PRO A 29 -7.03 5.20 -22.02
N GLN A 30 -7.86 5.06 -23.04
CA GLN A 30 -8.55 3.80 -23.38
C GLN A 30 -7.80 2.99 -24.44
N ASP A 31 -6.79 3.58 -25.06
CA ASP A 31 -5.94 3.02 -26.12
C ASP A 31 -4.70 2.27 -25.58
N ARG A 32 -4.38 2.44 -24.28
CA ARG A 32 -3.23 1.80 -23.63
C ARG A 32 -3.48 1.46 -22.17
N GLU A 33 -2.65 0.57 -21.63
CA GLU A 33 -2.65 0.28 -20.20
C GLU A 33 -2.10 1.46 -19.39
N SER A 34 -2.70 1.69 -18.23
CA SER A 34 -2.22 2.66 -17.25
C SER A 34 -1.56 1.94 -16.08
N VAL A 35 -0.35 2.36 -15.72
CA VAL A 35 0.40 1.82 -14.58
C VAL A 35 0.26 2.73 -13.37
N PHE A 36 -0.20 2.16 -12.27
CA PHE A 36 -0.27 2.82 -10.97
C PHE A 36 0.64 2.11 -9.98
N PHE A 37 1.06 2.83 -8.94
CA PHE A 37 1.84 2.27 -7.84
C PHE A 37 1.03 2.32 -6.55
N ILE A 38 0.80 1.14 -5.96
CA ILE A 38 0.20 1.00 -4.65
C ILE A 38 1.33 0.92 -3.63
N ARG A 39 1.34 1.87 -2.68
CA ARG A 39 2.30 1.93 -1.59
C ARG A 39 1.65 1.51 -0.29
N LEU A 40 2.08 0.38 0.28
CA LEU A 40 1.66 -0.05 1.61
C LEU A 40 2.79 0.22 2.59
N LYS A 41 2.55 1.11 3.55
CA LYS A 41 3.50 1.44 4.62
C LYS A 41 3.08 0.71 5.90
N SER A 42 3.98 -0.11 6.44
CA SER A 42 3.80 -0.65 7.78
C SER A 42 4.23 0.38 8.82
N ILE A 43 3.41 0.56 9.85
CA ILE A 43 3.71 1.43 10.99
C ILE A 43 3.94 0.50 12.18
N PRO A 44 5.20 0.25 12.59
CA PRO A 44 5.47 -0.61 13.72
C PRO A 44 4.97 0.03 15.03
N PRO A 45 4.49 -0.77 16.00
CA PRO A 45 4.16 -0.27 17.32
C PRO A 45 5.42 0.20 18.06
N LYS A 46 5.29 1.24 18.88
CA LYS A 46 6.37 1.70 19.76
C LYS A 46 6.79 0.57 20.70
N GLY A 47 8.10 0.38 20.90
CA GLY A 47 8.64 -0.61 21.84
C GLY A 47 8.74 -2.05 21.32
N THR A 48 8.48 -2.28 20.03
CA THR A 48 8.72 -3.60 19.40
C THR A 48 10.20 -3.81 19.04
N LYS A 49 10.58 -5.06 18.75
CA LYS A 49 11.97 -5.47 18.41
C LYS A 49 12.63 -4.66 17.28
N ASN A 50 11.84 -3.98 16.45
CA ASN A 50 12.32 -3.13 15.35
C ASN A 50 12.67 -1.69 15.79
N THR A 51 12.61 -1.40 17.09
CA THR A 51 13.02 -0.13 17.67
C THR A 51 14.38 -0.31 18.36
N VAL A 52 15.42 0.25 17.77
CA VAL A 52 16.75 0.32 18.40
C VAL A 52 16.76 1.51 19.34
N LYS A 53 16.84 1.25 20.65
CA LYS A 53 17.04 2.29 21.67
C LYS A 53 18.54 2.46 21.91
N PHE A 54 19.06 3.65 21.66
CA PHE A 54 20.45 3.93 21.98
C PHE A 54 20.55 4.18 23.50
N LYS A 55 21.09 3.22 24.26
CA LYS A 55 21.08 3.24 25.74
C LYS A 55 21.85 4.42 26.37
N LYS A 56 22.66 5.14 25.58
CA LYS A 56 23.52 6.26 26.01
C LYS A 56 23.03 7.65 25.55
N MET A 57 21.93 7.72 24.81
CA MET A 57 21.40 8.97 24.23
C MET A 57 19.89 8.76 24.09
N ASP A 58 19.03 9.63 24.64
CA ASP A 58 17.57 9.49 24.57
C ASP A 58 17.04 9.59 23.13
N ARG A 59 17.31 8.56 22.34
CA ARG A 59 17.12 8.47 20.90
C ARG A 59 16.67 7.06 20.57
N SER A 60 15.54 6.97 19.88
CA SER A 60 14.99 5.73 19.36
C SER A 60 14.94 5.77 17.84
N LEU A 61 15.51 4.76 17.19
CA LEU A 61 15.35 4.55 15.75
C LEU A 61 14.32 3.44 15.52
N THR A 62 13.30 3.72 14.71
CA THR A 62 12.26 2.75 14.38
C THR A 62 12.24 2.50 12.87
N LEU A 63 12.45 1.25 12.46
CA LEU A 63 12.42 0.86 11.05
C LEU A 63 11.01 0.51 10.60
N SER A 64 10.56 1.13 9.51
CA SER A 64 9.26 0.85 8.87
C SER A 64 9.46 0.22 7.48
N LYS A 65 8.61 -0.73 7.10
CA LYS A 65 8.66 -1.37 5.77
C LYS A 65 7.66 -0.68 4.85
N VAL A 66 8.06 -0.39 3.62
CA VAL A 66 7.16 0.09 2.58
C VAL A 66 7.19 -0.88 1.41
N LEU A 67 6.03 -1.41 1.04
CA LEU A 67 5.84 -2.30 -0.10
C LEU A 67 5.33 -1.48 -1.28
N HIS A 68 5.93 -1.72 -2.45
CA HIS A 68 5.57 -1.07 -3.70
C HIS A 68 5.04 -2.12 -4.67
N TYR A 69 3.78 -2.00 -5.06
CA TYR A 69 3.14 -2.89 -6.04
C TYR A 69 2.77 -2.12 -7.29
N LYS A 70 3.09 -2.69 -8.46
CA LYS A 70 2.59 -2.22 -9.75
C LYS A 70 1.16 -2.69 -9.93
N PHE A 71 0.27 -1.77 -10.25
CA PHE A 71 -1.14 -2.01 -10.50
C PHE A 71 -1.47 -1.57 -11.92
N TYR A 72 -1.86 -2.51 -12.76
CA TYR A 72 -2.16 -2.27 -14.16
C TYR A 72 -3.66 -2.11 -14.34
N TYR A 73 -4.10 -0.95 -14.83
CA TYR A 73 -5.45 -0.75 -15.31
C TYR A 73 -5.49 -1.01 -16.81
N ARG A 74 -6.28 -2.00 -17.21
CA ARG A 74 -6.49 -2.37 -18.61
C ARG A 74 -7.90 -1.94 -19.06
N PRO A 75 -8.01 -1.04 -20.05
CA PRO A 75 -9.27 -0.70 -20.71
C PRO A 75 -9.93 -1.90 -21.39
N GLU A 76 -11.27 -1.87 -21.49
CA GLU A 76 -12.03 -2.93 -22.19
C GLU A 76 -11.76 -2.95 -23.69
N ALA A 77 -11.49 -1.79 -24.30
CA ALA A 77 -11.21 -1.65 -25.73
C ALA A 77 -10.00 -2.45 -26.24
N ILE A 78 -9.07 -2.83 -25.36
CA ILE A 78 -7.83 -3.56 -25.69
C ILE A 78 -7.88 -5.00 -25.20
N LYS A 79 -9.00 -5.42 -24.59
CA LYS A 79 -9.14 -6.76 -24.04
C LYS A 79 -9.29 -7.72 -25.22
N LYS A 80 -8.20 -8.39 -25.62
CA LYS A 80 -8.25 -9.48 -26.61
C LYS A 80 -9.24 -10.54 -26.11
N SER A 81 -10.19 -10.89 -26.98
CA SER A 81 -11.15 -11.98 -26.80
C SER A 81 -10.47 -13.32 -26.66
#